data_AF-A0A3M1SBR4-F1
#
_entry.id   AF-A0A3M1SBR4-F1
#
_cell.length_a   1.000
_cell.length_b   1.000
_cell.length_c   1.000
_cell.angle_alpha   90.00
_cell.angle_beta   90.00
_cell.angle_gamma   90.00
#
_symmetry.space_group_name_H-M   'P 1'
#
loop_
_entity.id
_entity.type
_entity.pdbx_description
1 polymer ?
#
loop_
_entity_poly.entity_id
_entity_poly.type
_entity_poly.pdbx_seq_one_letter_code
_entity_poly.pdbx_strand_id
1 'polypeptide(L)'
;FAQARMYSYSHGRFTTSDQLLASAMRENPQSWNRYIYTFNNPLRFTDPTGMIVDDYFINRDGSYVVVKNDCKCHNYYIETEKGSREYRQLATLEENDAGLVEFPAEMDFFGRYGSVDKGGGDHGAGDHFVKPEVAAGLFGVAAVLKDEYGITISFGDTSSSNGRDLWHPGMIHHSGHGHNGRSGLDVDFRYINKDGKSFRSNSARSDSQFSVEKNQAVYDVAKTFGFNENYQGNRQGKKTGLQGVKAIGGHNDHGHLGYNRNNARITNAKGVMLLSGRGTYKPMF
;
A
#
# COMPACT_ATOMS: atom_id res chain seq x y z
N PHE A 1 0.75 35.02 10.69
CA PHE A 1 -0.58 35.02 11.34
C PHE A 1 -1.18 33.64 11.17
N ALA A 2 -1.49 32.91 12.25
CA ALA A 2 -2.10 31.59 12.18
C ALA A 2 -3.58 31.73 11.80
N GLN A 3 -3.96 31.26 10.61
CA GLN A 3 -5.34 31.21 10.14
C GLN A 3 -6.09 30.05 10.80
N ALA A 4 -6.37 30.14 12.10
CA ALA A 4 -7.27 29.19 12.74
C ALA A 4 -8.71 29.46 12.24
N ARG A 5 -9.31 28.50 11.52
CA ARG A 5 -10.71 28.58 11.00
C ARG A 5 -11.78 28.68 12.11
N MET A 6 -11.40 28.55 13.37
CA MET A 6 -12.30 28.28 14.48
C MET A 6 -12.94 29.55 15.03
N TYR A 7 -14.27 29.65 14.94
CA TYR A 7 -15.07 30.75 15.49
C TYR A 7 -15.29 30.59 16.99
N SER A 8 -15.67 29.38 17.42
CA SER A 8 -15.93 29.06 18.83
C SER A 8 -15.55 27.61 19.09
N TYR A 9 -14.44 27.40 19.81
CA TYR A 9 -13.98 26.06 20.18
C TYR A 9 -15.05 25.26 20.94
N SER A 10 -15.73 25.92 21.89
CA SER A 10 -16.79 25.33 22.71
C SER A 10 -18.01 24.82 21.93
N HIS A 11 -18.24 25.28 20.71
CA HIS A 11 -19.42 24.93 19.90
C HIS A 11 -19.06 24.24 18.58
N GLY A 12 -17.79 24.00 18.29
CA GLY A 12 -17.35 23.39 17.03
C GLY A 12 -17.78 24.18 15.78
N ARG A 13 -17.72 25.52 15.84
CA ARG A 13 -18.13 26.41 14.73
C ARG A 13 -16.92 27.04 14.05
N PHE A 14 -17.02 27.21 12.73
CA PHE A 14 -15.98 27.83 11.91
C PHE A 14 -16.41 29.18 11.35
N THR A 15 -15.47 30.11 11.21
CA THR A 15 -15.70 31.46 10.62
C THR A 15 -15.72 31.45 9.11
N THR A 16 -15.26 30.36 8.50
CA THR A 16 -15.20 30.15 7.05
C THR A 16 -15.88 28.84 6.72
N SER A 17 -16.53 28.75 5.56
CA SER A 17 -17.08 27.48 5.08
C SER A 17 -15.96 26.45 4.96
N ASP A 18 -16.30 25.18 5.16
CA ASP A 18 -15.47 24.07 4.75
C ASP A 18 -15.10 24.25 3.27
N GLN A 19 -13.79 24.35 3.03
CA GLN A 19 -13.22 24.63 1.70
C GLN A 19 -13.46 23.48 0.74
N LEU A 20 -13.80 22.33 1.29
CA LEU A 20 -14.14 21.13 0.59
C LEU A 20 -15.57 21.16 0.03
N LEU A 21 -15.68 21.26 -1.29
CA LEU A 21 -16.98 21.25 -1.98
C LEU A 21 -17.67 19.89 -1.94
N ALA A 22 -16.91 18.79 -1.86
CA ALA A 22 -17.44 17.42 -1.82
C ALA A 22 -18.07 17.01 -0.48
N SER A 23 -17.95 17.84 0.56
CA SER A 23 -18.60 17.61 1.86
C SER A 23 -20.13 17.61 1.77
N ALA A 24 -20.72 18.24 0.76
CA ALA A 24 -22.15 18.28 0.52
C ALA A 24 -22.65 17.01 -0.18
N MET A 25 -23.31 16.13 0.58
CA MET A 25 -23.93 14.90 0.12
C MET A 25 -25.43 15.11 -0.11
N ARG A 26 -25.94 14.63 -1.25
CA ARG A 26 -27.37 14.75 -1.60
C ARG A 26 -28.24 13.94 -0.65
N GLU A 27 -27.72 12.81 -0.18
CA GLU A 27 -28.38 11.82 0.66
C GLU A 27 -28.45 12.26 2.13
N ASN A 28 -27.64 13.25 2.53
CA ASN A 28 -27.60 13.78 3.89
C ASN A 28 -27.79 15.30 3.88
N PRO A 29 -29.01 15.82 4.11
CA PRO A 29 -29.28 17.26 4.14
C PRO A 29 -28.40 18.05 5.13
N GLN A 30 -27.95 17.42 6.22
CA GLN A 30 -27.10 18.08 7.22
C GLN A 30 -25.69 18.39 6.69
N SER A 31 -25.22 17.62 5.71
CA SER A 31 -23.90 17.78 5.08
C SER A 31 -23.73 19.09 4.29
N TRP A 32 -24.85 19.73 3.92
CA TRP A 32 -24.85 21.03 3.25
C TRP A 32 -24.45 22.17 4.19
N ASN A 33 -24.50 21.96 5.50
CA ASN A 33 -24.05 22.93 6.47
C ASN A 33 -22.53 22.86 6.65
N ARG A 34 -21.81 23.55 5.77
CA ARG A 34 -20.33 23.56 5.73
C ARG A 34 -19.65 24.38 6.84
N TYR A 35 -20.37 24.78 7.88
CA TYR A 35 -19.83 25.59 8.99
C TYR A 35 -19.78 24.83 10.32
N ILE A 36 -20.16 23.55 10.33
CA ILE A 36 -20.21 22.71 11.53
C ILE A 36 -19.07 21.72 11.56
N TYR A 37 -18.46 21.55 12.73
CA TYR A 37 -17.57 20.44 12.99
C TYR A 37 -18.38 19.16 13.12
N THR A 38 -17.97 18.11 12.39
CA THR A 38 -18.40 16.73 12.64
C THR A 38 -19.91 16.54 12.79
N PHE A 39 -20.72 17.11 11.87
CA PHE A 39 -22.19 17.04 11.90
C PHE A 39 -22.81 17.50 13.23
N ASN A 40 -22.10 18.33 13.99
CA ASN A 40 -22.49 18.80 15.32
C ASN A 40 -22.62 17.65 16.36
N ASN A 41 -21.91 16.54 16.17
CA ASN A 41 -21.86 15.42 17.13
C ASN A 41 -20.40 14.98 17.39
N PRO A 42 -19.60 15.85 18.06
CA PRO A 42 -18.18 15.62 18.30
C PRO A 42 -17.87 14.48 19.28
N LEU A 43 -18.89 13.99 20.01
CA LEU A 43 -18.77 12.81 20.87
C LEU A 43 -18.73 11.51 20.07
N ARG A 44 -19.34 11.52 18.88
CA ARG A 44 -19.40 10.37 17.98
C ARG A 44 -18.45 10.50 16.79
N PHE A 45 -18.13 11.73 16.40
CA PHE A 45 -17.45 12.06 15.16
C PHE A 45 -16.26 12.97 15.44
N THR A 46 -15.10 12.62 14.89
CA THR A 46 -13.88 13.44 14.94
C THR A 46 -13.35 13.56 13.52
N ASP A 47 -12.98 14.77 13.12
CA ASP A 47 -12.27 15.05 11.87
C ASP A 47 -10.87 15.58 12.25
N PRO A 48 -9.88 14.69 12.46
CA PRO A 48 -8.56 15.07 12.97
C PRO A 48 -7.71 15.83 11.93
N THR A 49 -7.98 15.62 10.64
CA THR A 49 -7.19 16.17 9.54
C THR A 49 -7.81 17.44 8.94
N GLY A 50 -9.11 17.66 9.10
CA GLY A 50 -9.80 18.83 8.56
C GLY A 50 -9.80 18.90 7.03
N MET A 51 -9.56 17.76 6.39
CA MET A 51 -9.41 17.57 4.94
C MET A 51 -9.95 16.19 4.58
N ILE A 52 -10.66 16.05 3.44
CA ILE A 52 -10.92 14.70 2.95
C ILE A 52 -9.66 14.14 2.31
N VAL A 53 -9.32 12.95 2.78
CA VAL A 53 -8.28 12.07 2.25
C VAL A 53 -8.96 10.94 1.48
N ASP A 54 -8.25 10.29 0.58
CA ASP A 54 -8.72 9.01 0.05
C ASP A 54 -8.44 7.94 1.11
N ASP A 55 -9.47 7.22 1.56
CA ASP A 55 -9.32 6.15 2.57
C ASP A 55 -9.31 4.79 1.88
N TYR A 56 -8.23 4.02 2.05
CA TYR A 56 -8.07 2.65 1.59
C TYR A 56 -8.33 1.68 2.75
N PHE A 57 -9.48 1.01 2.71
CA PHE A 57 -9.89 -0.02 3.66
C PHE A 57 -9.52 -1.41 3.14
N ILE A 58 -8.42 -1.95 3.64
CA ILE A 58 -7.85 -3.22 3.20
C ILE A 58 -8.50 -4.36 3.99
N ASN A 59 -9.22 -5.25 3.31
CA ASN A 59 -9.75 -6.46 3.90
C ASN A 59 -8.72 -7.59 3.79
N ARG A 60 -8.68 -8.45 4.81
CA ARG A 60 -7.72 -9.58 4.82
C ARG A 60 -8.02 -10.66 3.77
N ASP A 61 -9.17 -10.58 3.10
CA ASP A 61 -9.53 -11.48 2.00
C ASP A 61 -8.98 -11.06 0.62
N GLY A 62 -8.20 -9.97 0.57
CA GLY A 62 -7.63 -9.43 -0.67
C GLY A 62 -8.48 -8.34 -1.34
N SER A 63 -9.72 -8.13 -0.88
CA SER A 63 -10.51 -6.98 -1.33
C SER A 63 -10.16 -5.72 -0.57
N TYR A 64 -10.40 -4.56 -1.17
CA TYR A 64 -10.35 -3.31 -0.44
C TYR A 64 -11.36 -2.31 -0.97
N VAL A 65 -11.86 -1.48 -0.06
CA VAL A 65 -12.80 -0.40 -0.37
C VAL A 65 -12.05 0.91 -0.36
N VAL A 66 -12.19 1.70 -1.42
CA VAL A 66 -11.59 3.03 -1.52
C VAL A 66 -12.70 4.06 -1.41
N VAL A 67 -12.65 4.88 -0.37
CA VAL A 67 -13.49 6.08 -0.28
C VAL A 67 -12.71 7.20 -0.95
N LYS A 68 -13.07 7.48 -2.20
CA LYS A 68 -12.38 8.49 -3.01
C LYS A 68 -12.96 9.87 -2.78
N ASN A 69 -12.06 10.82 -2.58
CA ASN A 69 -12.35 12.22 -2.33
C ASN A 69 -11.44 13.17 -3.12
N ASP A 70 -10.72 12.63 -4.12
CA ASP A 70 -9.87 13.34 -5.06
C ASP A 70 -8.76 14.17 -4.36
N CYS A 71 -8.15 13.58 -3.34
CA CYS A 71 -7.07 14.16 -2.56
C CYS A 71 -5.72 13.49 -2.89
N LYS A 72 -4.62 14.25 -2.78
CA LYS A 72 -3.27 13.69 -2.86
C LYS A 72 -2.84 12.97 -1.57
N CYS A 73 -3.60 13.07 -0.50
CA CYS A 73 -3.31 12.39 0.77
C CYS A 73 -4.17 11.13 0.89
N HIS A 74 -3.51 10.00 1.16
CA HIS A 74 -4.11 8.67 1.19
C HIS A 74 -3.92 8.05 2.57
N ASN A 75 -5.01 7.69 3.24
CA ASN A 75 -4.95 6.91 4.47
C ASN A 75 -5.14 5.43 4.18
N TYR A 76 -4.37 4.59 4.86
CA TYR A 76 -4.43 3.14 4.72
C TYR A 76 -4.85 2.50 6.02
N TYR A 77 -5.85 1.63 5.96
CA TYR A 77 -6.35 0.89 7.10
C TYR A 77 -6.39 -0.60 6.77
N ILE A 78 -6.06 -1.44 7.75
CA ILE A 78 -6.14 -2.89 7.62
C ILE A 78 -7.23 -3.43 8.55
N GLU A 79 -8.02 -4.35 8.04
CA GLU A 79 -9.02 -5.07 8.82
C GLU A 79 -8.33 -5.83 9.98
N THR A 80 -8.80 -5.66 11.20
CA THR A 80 -8.14 -6.21 12.40
C THR A 80 -8.19 -7.73 12.39
N GLU A 81 -9.37 -8.28 12.11
CA GLU A 81 -9.62 -9.72 11.97
C GLU A 81 -10.45 -9.97 10.70
N LYS A 82 -10.17 -11.06 10.00
CA LYS A 82 -10.81 -11.36 8.71
C LYS A 82 -12.34 -11.40 8.84
N GLY A 83 -13.03 -10.53 8.12
CA GLY A 83 -14.50 -10.42 8.11
C GLY A 83 -15.10 -9.59 9.25
N SER A 84 -14.29 -9.04 10.17
CA SER A 84 -14.76 -8.20 11.27
C SER A 84 -15.30 -6.84 10.83
N ARG A 85 -14.80 -6.30 9.70
CA ARG A 85 -15.03 -4.92 9.26
C ARG A 85 -14.69 -3.86 10.32
N GLU A 86 -13.78 -4.20 11.24
CA GLU A 86 -13.11 -3.25 12.12
C GLU A 86 -11.71 -3.01 11.55
N TYR A 87 -11.28 -1.76 11.47
CA TYR A 87 -10.02 -1.43 10.81
C TYR A 87 -9.07 -0.66 11.71
N ARG A 88 -7.77 -0.91 11.60
CA ARG A 88 -6.72 -0.12 12.25
C ARG A 88 -5.94 0.66 11.20
N GLN A 89 -5.64 1.93 11.48
CA GLN A 89 -4.80 2.75 10.59
C GLN A 89 -3.36 2.23 10.57
N LEU A 90 -2.79 2.16 9.37
CA LEU A 90 -1.41 1.76 9.11
C LEU A 90 -0.53 2.97 8.80
N ALA A 91 -0.97 3.80 7.87
CA ALA A 91 -0.18 4.92 7.36
C ALA A 91 -1.06 6.00 6.74
N THR A 92 -0.47 7.18 6.59
CA THR A 92 -0.94 8.25 5.71
C THR A 92 0.20 8.55 4.74
N LEU A 93 -0.05 8.46 3.44
CA LEU A 93 0.96 8.70 2.39
C LEU A 93 0.52 9.84 1.48
N GLU A 94 1.47 10.66 1.05
CA GLU A 94 1.23 11.75 0.10
C GLU A 94 1.62 11.35 -1.32
N GLU A 95 0.72 11.59 -2.26
CA GLU A 95 0.89 11.36 -3.68
C GLU A 95 1.64 12.54 -4.32
N ASN A 96 2.69 12.20 -5.04
CA ASN A 96 3.50 13.16 -5.79
C ASN A 96 2.88 13.50 -7.17
N ASP A 97 3.53 14.38 -7.93
CA ASP A 97 3.01 14.81 -9.24
C ASP A 97 3.01 13.72 -10.32
N ALA A 98 3.72 12.60 -10.12
CA ALA A 98 3.65 11.41 -10.98
C ALA A 98 2.49 10.47 -10.61
N GLY A 99 1.70 10.84 -9.61
CA GLY A 99 0.63 10.06 -9.05
C GLY A 99 1.12 8.81 -8.33
N LEU A 100 2.23 8.93 -7.58
CA LEU A 100 2.85 7.86 -6.82
C LEU A 100 3.00 8.26 -5.35
N VAL A 101 2.93 7.27 -4.46
CA VAL A 101 3.20 7.43 -3.03
C VAL A 101 4.53 6.76 -2.68
N GLU A 102 5.28 7.36 -1.75
CA GLU A 102 6.46 6.70 -1.17
C GLU A 102 6.00 5.62 -0.18
N PHE A 103 6.29 4.35 -0.49
CA PHE A 103 5.99 3.23 0.38
C PHE A 103 6.96 3.20 1.56
N PRO A 104 6.48 3.00 2.80
CA PRO A 104 7.34 3.01 3.99
C PRO A 104 8.48 1.99 3.90
N ALA A 105 9.65 2.35 4.41
CA ALA A 105 10.81 1.43 4.43
C ALA A 105 10.60 0.26 5.40
N GLU A 106 9.87 0.45 6.49
CA GLU A 106 9.63 -0.60 7.48
C GLU A 106 8.37 -0.36 8.31
N MET A 107 7.81 -1.45 8.82
CA MET A 107 6.77 -1.53 9.86
C MET A 107 7.02 -2.80 10.70
N ASP A 108 6.22 -3.03 11.75
CA ASP A 108 6.35 -4.23 12.61
C ASP A 108 6.22 -5.59 11.87
N PHE A 109 5.75 -5.57 10.62
CA PHE A 109 5.41 -6.75 9.82
C PHE A 109 6.07 -6.81 8.43
N PHE A 110 6.86 -5.80 8.04
CA PHE A 110 7.74 -5.86 6.86
C PHE A 110 8.93 -4.91 7.01
N GLY A 111 9.97 -5.13 6.20
CA GLY A 111 11.09 -4.21 6.10
C GLY A 111 11.46 -3.90 4.66
N ARG A 112 12.58 -3.21 4.50
CA ARG A 112 13.22 -2.91 3.22
C ARG A 112 14.55 -3.64 3.11
N TYR A 113 14.96 -3.99 1.90
CA TYR A 113 16.33 -4.36 1.59
C TYR A 113 16.88 -3.51 0.45
N GLY A 114 18.21 -3.56 0.25
CA GLY A 114 18.89 -2.81 -0.80
C GLY A 114 19.41 -1.45 -0.33
N SER A 115 20.24 -0.82 -1.16
CA SER A 115 20.65 0.57 -0.96
C SER A 115 19.48 1.51 -1.22
N VAL A 116 19.51 2.70 -0.61
CA VAL A 116 18.70 3.82 -1.13
C VAL A 116 19.32 4.26 -2.43
N ASP A 117 18.72 3.78 -3.49
CA ASP A 117 19.08 4.10 -4.85
C ASP A 117 18.78 5.59 -5.08
N LYS A 118 19.85 6.39 -5.01
CA LYS A 118 19.82 7.82 -5.28
C LYS A 118 19.57 7.99 -6.77
N GLY A 119 18.31 8.01 -7.16
CA GLY A 119 17.97 8.33 -8.53
C GLY A 119 18.67 9.64 -8.96
N GLY A 120 19.19 9.61 -10.19
CA GLY A 120 20.07 10.65 -10.72
C GLY A 120 19.76 10.94 -12.18
N GLY A 121 19.80 12.23 -12.56
CA GLY A 121 19.43 12.70 -13.89
C GLY A 121 17.91 12.76 -14.10
N ASP A 122 17.43 12.42 -15.30
CA ASP A 122 16.00 12.41 -15.67
C ASP A 122 15.18 11.26 -15.01
N HIS A 123 15.77 10.50 -14.08
CA HIS A 123 15.23 9.25 -13.53
C HIS A 123 14.54 9.39 -12.16
N GLY A 124 14.23 10.61 -11.70
CA GLY A 124 13.57 10.83 -10.40
C GLY A 124 14.48 10.50 -9.22
N ALA A 125 14.04 10.77 -7.99
CA ALA A 125 14.72 10.37 -6.75
C ALA A 125 14.08 9.11 -6.13
N GLY A 126 14.90 8.29 -5.45
CA GLY A 126 14.46 7.11 -4.71
C GLY A 126 13.99 5.93 -5.57
N ASP A 127 13.54 4.88 -4.89
CA ASP A 127 13.20 3.55 -5.42
C ASP A 127 12.01 2.90 -4.70
N HIS A 128 11.27 3.67 -3.92
CA HIS A 128 10.15 3.21 -3.08
C HIS A 128 8.82 3.84 -3.49
N PHE A 129 8.65 4.18 -4.76
CA PHE A 129 7.41 4.81 -5.23
C PHE A 129 6.51 3.80 -5.92
N VAL A 130 5.25 3.75 -5.48
CA VAL A 130 4.22 2.87 -6.02
C VAL A 130 2.92 3.63 -6.24
N LYS A 131 1.99 3.08 -7.03
CA LYS A 131 0.64 3.63 -7.15
C LYS A 131 -0.10 3.48 -5.80
N PRO A 132 -1.01 4.39 -5.43
CA PRO A 132 -1.74 4.32 -4.16
C PRO A 132 -2.43 2.98 -3.91
N GLU A 133 -3.03 2.39 -4.95
CA GLU A 133 -3.67 1.07 -4.88
C GLU A 133 -2.67 -0.10 -4.70
N VAL A 134 -1.44 0.07 -5.18
CA VAL A 134 -0.36 -0.92 -5.02
C VAL A 134 0.15 -0.88 -3.59
N ALA A 135 0.31 0.31 -2.98
CA ALA A 135 0.61 0.44 -1.56
C ALA A 135 -0.43 -0.28 -0.68
N ALA A 136 -1.73 -0.13 -0.99
CA ALA A 136 -2.79 -0.85 -0.29
C ALA A 136 -2.63 -2.37 -0.40
N GLY A 137 -2.34 -2.86 -1.61
CA GLY A 137 -2.05 -4.27 -1.85
C GLY A 137 -0.85 -4.77 -1.04
N LEU A 138 0.27 -4.03 -1.03
CA LEU A 138 1.49 -4.42 -0.29
C LEU A 138 1.27 -4.44 1.23
N PHE A 139 0.56 -3.47 1.79
CA PHE A 139 0.16 -3.50 3.19
C PHE A 139 -0.66 -4.74 3.53
N GLY A 140 -1.65 -5.07 2.69
CA GLY A 140 -2.48 -6.27 2.85
C GLY A 140 -1.66 -7.57 2.79
N VAL A 141 -0.79 -7.68 1.78
CA VAL A 141 0.11 -8.83 1.61
C VAL A 141 0.99 -9.02 2.85
N ALA A 142 1.68 -7.97 3.29
CA ALA A 142 2.59 -8.06 4.42
C ALA A 142 1.85 -8.39 5.73
N ALA A 143 0.68 -7.80 5.97
CA ALA A 143 -0.12 -8.07 7.17
C ALA A 143 -0.63 -9.52 7.21
N VAL A 144 -1.16 -10.04 6.09
CA VAL A 144 -1.64 -11.43 6.00
C VAL A 144 -0.48 -12.42 6.14
N LEU A 145 0.65 -12.16 5.49
CA LEU A 145 1.85 -13.00 5.62
C LEU A 145 2.36 -13.08 7.06
N LYS A 146 2.35 -11.95 7.78
CA LYS A 146 2.74 -11.90 9.19
C LYS A 146 1.83 -12.75 10.06
N ASP A 147 0.53 -12.51 9.95
CA ASP A 147 -0.44 -13.04 10.92
C ASP A 147 -0.82 -14.49 10.63
N GLU A 148 -0.92 -14.88 9.35
CA GLU A 148 -1.36 -16.24 8.96
C GLU A 148 -0.19 -17.20 8.71
N TYR A 149 0.98 -16.69 8.33
CA TYR A 149 2.12 -17.53 7.90
C TYR A 149 3.39 -17.33 8.75
N GLY A 150 3.37 -16.40 9.71
CA GLY A 150 4.55 -16.04 10.49
C GLY A 150 5.70 -15.57 9.62
N ILE A 151 5.41 -14.87 8.53
CA ILE A 151 6.40 -14.37 7.56
C ILE A 151 6.59 -12.87 7.77
N THR A 152 7.83 -12.43 7.94
CA THR A 152 8.22 -11.01 7.87
C THR A 152 9.02 -10.81 6.60
N ILE A 153 8.38 -10.19 5.61
CA ILE A 153 8.91 -9.96 4.26
C ILE A 153 9.71 -8.67 4.20
N SER A 154 10.73 -8.63 3.35
CA SER A 154 11.43 -7.40 2.99
C SER A 154 11.17 -7.07 1.51
N PHE A 155 10.61 -5.89 1.27
CA PHE A 155 10.45 -5.32 -0.06
C PHE A 155 11.72 -4.57 -0.48
N GLY A 156 11.95 -4.47 -1.78
CA GLY A 156 13.08 -3.75 -2.35
C GLY A 156 12.57 -2.86 -3.47
N ASP A 157 13.29 -2.91 -4.58
CA ASP A 157 13.13 -2.02 -5.72
C ASP A 157 11.67 -1.95 -6.20
N THR A 158 11.19 -0.70 -6.31
CA THR A 158 9.94 -0.31 -6.97
C THR A 158 10.26 0.78 -8.00
N SER A 159 9.31 1.66 -8.34
CA SER A 159 9.58 2.76 -9.26
C SER A 159 10.33 3.91 -8.57
N SER A 160 11.00 4.75 -9.36
CA SER A 160 11.48 6.04 -8.87
C SER A 160 10.34 7.04 -8.67
N SER A 161 10.59 8.17 -8.00
CA SER A 161 9.55 9.19 -7.76
C SER A 161 8.88 9.75 -9.00
N ASN A 162 9.50 9.68 -10.20
CA ASN A 162 8.85 10.07 -11.45
C ASN A 162 8.31 8.86 -12.24
N GLY A 163 8.29 7.69 -11.63
CA GLY A 163 7.72 6.45 -12.18
C GLY A 163 8.61 5.75 -13.19
N ARG A 164 9.91 6.09 -13.28
CA ARG A 164 10.86 5.44 -14.19
C ARG A 164 11.61 4.30 -13.50
N ASP A 165 12.25 3.46 -14.33
CA ASP A 165 13.18 2.44 -13.86
C ASP A 165 14.37 3.10 -13.12
N LEU A 166 14.89 2.40 -12.12
CA LEU A 166 16.05 2.82 -11.32
C LEU A 166 17.33 2.76 -12.17
N TRP A 167 18.18 3.78 -12.07
CA TRP A 167 19.45 3.81 -12.79
C TRP A 167 20.57 4.46 -11.96
N HIS A 168 21.70 3.75 -11.84
CA HIS A 168 23.00 4.29 -11.40
C HIS A 168 24.14 3.71 -12.27
N PRO A 169 25.29 4.41 -12.38
CA PRO A 169 26.43 3.91 -13.15
C PRO A 169 26.94 2.54 -12.66
N GLY A 170 26.94 1.54 -13.54
CA GLY A 170 27.45 0.19 -13.26
C GLY A 170 26.40 -0.85 -12.85
N MET A 171 25.11 -0.48 -12.76
CA MET A 171 24.01 -1.41 -12.51
C MET A 171 23.56 -2.14 -13.79
N ILE A 172 23.18 -3.40 -13.66
CA ILE A 172 22.43 -4.14 -14.70
C ILE A 172 20.97 -3.69 -14.60
N HIS A 173 20.43 -3.13 -15.68
CA HIS A 173 19.09 -2.55 -15.73
C HIS A 173 18.00 -3.61 -15.42
N HIS A 174 17.25 -3.42 -14.33
CA HIS A 174 16.04 -4.20 -14.04
C HIS A 174 14.88 -3.58 -14.84
N SER A 175 14.73 -3.99 -16.11
CA SER A 175 13.63 -3.54 -16.98
C SER A 175 12.30 -4.09 -16.47
N GLY A 176 11.61 -3.35 -15.59
CA GLY A 176 10.36 -3.85 -15.00
C GLY A 176 9.67 -2.98 -13.96
N HIS A 177 10.31 -1.94 -13.41
CA HIS A 177 9.75 -1.17 -12.28
C HIS A 177 9.29 0.25 -12.64
N GLY A 178 9.39 0.66 -13.90
CA GLY A 178 8.96 1.99 -14.37
C GLY A 178 8.96 2.19 -15.89
N HIS A 179 9.20 1.13 -16.66
CA HIS A 179 9.16 1.16 -18.13
C HIS A 179 7.92 0.43 -18.69
N ASN A 180 7.56 0.69 -19.94
CA ASN A 180 6.41 0.08 -20.64
C ASN A 180 5.03 0.28 -19.97
N GLY A 181 4.83 1.41 -19.27
CA GLY A 181 3.55 1.75 -18.66
C GLY A 181 3.28 1.06 -17.31
N ARG A 182 4.30 0.44 -16.71
CA ARG A 182 4.20 -0.23 -15.40
C ARG A 182 4.69 0.62 -14.20
N SER A 183 4.80 1.93 -14.39
CA SER A 183 5.21 2.90 -13.36
C SER A 183 4.42 2.73 -12.06
N GLY A 184 5.14 2.30 -11.01
CA GLY A 184 4.61 2.08 -9.67
C GLY A 184 3.72 0.85 -9.51
N LEU A 185 3.78 -0.11 -10.44
CA LEU A 185 2.99 -1.36 -10.41
C LEU A 185 3.77 -2.59 -9.97
N ASP A 186 5.08 -2.46 -9.73
CA ASP A 186 5.96 -3.60 -9.51
C ASP A 186 6.83 -3.42 -8.27
N VAL A 187 7.06 -4.52 -7.56
CA VAL A 187 7.95 -4.56 -6.40
C VAL A 187 8.75 -5.86 -6.38
N ASP A 188 10.02 -5.74 -6.03
CA ASP A 188 10.84 -6.90 -5.70
C ASP A 188 10.78 -7.22 -4.20
N PHE A 189 10.99 -8.49 -3.86
CA PHE A 189 11.08 -8.94 -2.48
C PHE A 189 12.22 -9.94 -2.27
N ARG A 190 12.78 -9.98 -1.07
CA ARG A 190 13.73 -11.05 -0.70
C ARG A 190 13.00 -12.33 -0.39
N TYR A 191 13.46 -13.42 -0.99
CA TYR A 191 12.94 -14.76 -0.70
C TYR A 191 12.98 -15.07 0.80
N ILE A 192 12.06 -15.94 1.21
CA ILE A 192 11.80 -16.28 2.60
C ILE A 192 12.54 -17.56 2.99
N ASN A 193 13.19 -17.54 4.14
CA ASN A 193 13.87 -18.69 4.71
C ASN A 193 12.90 -19.58 5.49
N LYS A 194 13.40 -20.71 6.03
CA LYS A 194 12.61 -21.63 6.86
C LYS A 194 12.05 -21.00 8.13
N ASP A 195 12.69 -19.96 8.66
CA ASP A 195 12.25 -19.24 9.87
C ASP A 195 11.21 -18.15 9.58
N GLY A 196 10.77 -17.99 8.32
CA GLY A 196 9.81 -16.95 7.95
C GLY A 196 10.40 -15.55 7.82
N LYS A 197 11.72 -15.43 7.63
CA LYS A 197 12.39 -14.15 7.42
C LYS A 197 12.94 -14.05 6.01
N SER A 198 12.91 -12.86 5.45
CA SER A 198 13.67 -12.57 4.24
C SER A 198 15.16 -12.84 4.42
N PHE A 199 15.81 -13.44 3.41
CA PHE A 199 17.24 -13.72 3.42
C PHE A 199 17.89 -13.40 2.07
N ARG A 200 19.21 -13.19 2.08
CA ARG A 200 19.99 -12.87 0.88
C ARG A 200 20.77 -14.10 0.43
N SER A 201 20.66 -14.46 -0.84
CA SER A 201 21.46 -15.50 -1.47
C SER A 201 21.53 -15.27 -2.97
N ASN A 202 22.71 -15.35 -3.59
CA ASN A 202 22.88 -15.17 -5.05
C ASN A 202 22.17 -16.26 -5.88
N SER A 203 21.73 -17.33 -5.23
CA SER A 203 21.02 -18.46 -5.84
C SER A 203 20.07 -19.07 -4.83
N ALA A 204 19.15 -18.25 -4.32
CA ALA A 204 18.27 -18.56 -3.21
C ALA A 204 17.56 -19.90 -3.38
N ARG A 205 17.09 -20.25 -4.58
CA ARG A 205 16.37 -21.51 -4.82
C ARG A 205 17.20 -22.79 -4.64
N SER A 206 18.52 -22.68 -4.67
CA SER A 206 19.45 -23.78 -4.36
C SER A 206 19.96 -23.72 -2.93
N ASP A 207 19.63 -22.65 -2.20
CA ASP A 207 20.06 -22.43 -0.84
C ASP A 207 19.31 -23.33 0.13
N SER A 208 20.03 -23.87 1.11
CA SER A 208 19.45 -24.69 2.17
C SER A 208 18.45 -23.93 3.06
N GLN A 209 18.56 -22.59 3.10
CA GLN A 209 17.66 -21.72 3.86
C GLN A 209 16.31 -21.53 3.18
N PHE A 210 16.23 -21.65 1.86
CA PHE A 210 15.02 -21.38 1.09
C PHE A 210 13.85 -22.27 1.51
N SER A 211 12.71 -21.65 1.81
CA SER A 211 11.48 -22.37 2.10
C SER A 211 10.54 -22.34 0.90
N VAL A 212 10.32 -23.49 0.26
CA VAL A 212 9.36 -23.60 -0.86
C VAL A 212 7.96 -23.20 -0.40
N GLU A 213 7.53 -23.73 0.74
CA GLU A 213 6.20 -23.48 1.30
C GLU A 213 5.96 -21.98 1.58
N LYS A 214 6.88 -21.33 2.29
CA LYS A 214 6.71 -19.92 2.66
C LYS A 214 6.81 -18.99 1.46
N ASN A 215 7.67 -19.29 0.49
CA ASN A 215 7.70 -18.50 -0.75
C ASN A 215 6.46 -18.75 -1.62
N GLN A 216 5.87 -19.95 -1.60
CA GLN A 216 4.58 -20.20 -2.26
C GLN A 216 3.49 -19.34 -1.62
N ALA A 217 3.45 -19.28 -0.28
CA ALA A 217 2.52 -18.42 0.45
C ALA A 217 2.66 -16.94 0.07
N VAL A 218 3.87 -16.42 -0.11
CA VAL A 218 4.08 -15.04 -0.59
C VAL A 218 3.34 -14.80 -1.91
N TYR A 219 3.55 -15.66 -2.91
CA TYR A 219 2.91 -15.50 -4.21
C TYR A 219 1.40 -15.73 -4.19
N ASP A 220 0.91 -16.68 -3.39
CA ASP A 220 -0.51 -16.97 -3.31
C ASP A 220 -1.27 -15.84 -2.58
N VAL A 221 -0.72 -15.32 -1.49
CA VAL A 221 -1.27 -14.13 -0.81
C VAL A 221 -1.20 -12.92 -1.74
N ALA A 222 -0.07 -12.67 -2.40
CA ALA A 222 0.08 -11.55 -3.34
C ALA A 222 -1.00 -11.57 -4.45
N LYS A 223 -1.32 -12.74 -5.00
CA LYS A 223 -2.42 -12.88 -5.98
C LYS A 223 -3.78 -12.43 -5.45
N THR A 224 -4.06 -12.64 -4.16
CA THR A 224 -5.35 -12.20 -3.58
C THR A 224 -5.48 -10.68 -3.54
N PHE A 225 -4.36 -9.97 -3.46
CA PHE A 225 -4.27 -8.51 -3.44
C PHE A 225 -3.98 -7.90 -4.83
N GLY A 226 -4.14 -8.66 -5.92
CA GLY A 226 -4.00 -8.15 -7.29
C GLY A 226 -2.59 -8.23 -7.90
N PHE A 227 -1.64 -8.90 -7.24
CA PHE A 227 -0.31 -9.17 -7.82
C PHE A 227 -0.32 -10.51 -8.56
N ASN A 228 -0.54 -10.46 -9.87
CA ASN A 228 -0.72 -11.65 -10.70
C ASN A 228 0.40 -11.84 -11.73
N GLU A 229 1.22 -10.82 -11.98
CA GLU A 229 2.35 -10.86 -12.91
C GLU A 229 3.65 -11.16 -12.16
N ASN A 230 3.73 -12.35 -11.57
CA ASN A 230 4.78 -12.68 -10.61
C ASN A 230 5.90 -13.51 -11.23
N TYR A 231 7.15 -13.18 -10.87
CA TYR A 231 8.34 -13.87 -11.34
C TYR A 231 9.21 -14.43 -10.21
N GLN A 232 9.95 -15.48 -10.56
CA GLN A 232 10.92 -16.16 -9.71
C GLN A 232 12.17 -16.55 -10.50
N GLY A 233 13.24 -16.90 -9.81
CA GLY A 233 14.52 -17.32 -10.41
C GLY A 233 14.43 -18.64 -11.16
N ASN A 234 15.20 -18.73 -12.26
CA ASN A 234 15.23 -19.87 -13.19
C ASN A 234 16.49 -20.76 -13.05
N ARG A 235 16.92 -21.14 -11.85
CA ARG A 235 18.16 -21.96 -11.74
C ARG A 235 17.97 -23.44 -12.11
N GLN A 236 18.89 -23.92 -12.95
CA GLN A 236 19.11 -25.30 -13.38
C GLN A 236 19.41 -26.22 -12.17
N GLY A 237 18.65 -27.31 -12.00
CA GLY A 237 19.02 -28.42 -11.11
C GLY A 237 17.94 -28.92 -10.15
N LYS A 238 16.91 -28.13 -9.83
CA LYS A 238 15.70 -28.61 -9.15
C LYS A 238 14.47 -27.95 -9.76
N LYS A 239 13.82 -28.65 -10.69
CA LYS A 239 12.42 -28.40 -10.98
C LYS A 239 11.62 -28.74 -9.72
N THR A 240 10.53 -28.03 -9.54
CA THR A 240 9.45 -28.31 -8.58
C THR A 240 9.60 -27.64 -7.22
N GLY A 241 8.61 -26.82 -6.92
CA GLY A 241 8.36 -26.22 -5.63
C GLY A 241 7.26 -25.19 -5.80
N LEU A 242 7.64 -24.04 -6.35
CA LEU A 242 6.71 -22.93 -6.57
C LEU A 242 5.85 -23.15 -7.82
N GLN A 243 4.54 -23.12 -7.64
CA GLN A 243 3.51 -23.37 -8.65
C GLN A 243 2.86 -22.07 -9.10
N GLY A 244 2.57 -21.96 -10.40
CA GLY A 244 1.85 -20.80 -10.95
C GLY A 244 2.61 -19.47 -10.82
N VAL A 245 3.95 -19.51 -10.89
CA VAL A 245 4.84 -18.33 -10.89
C VAL A 245 5.88 -18.50 -12.00
N LYS A 246 6.04 -17.49 -12.85
CA LYS A 246 6.89 -17.59 -14.04
C LYS A 246 8.37 -17.56 -13.67
N ALA A 247 9.11 -18.59 -14.07
CA ALA A 247 10.56 -18.64 -13.85
C ALA A 247 11.31 -17.90 -14.97
N ILE A 248 12.14 -16.92 -14.59
CA ILE A 248 12.94 -16.12 -15.53
C ILE A 248 14.33 -15.82 -14.95
N GLY A 249 15.28 -15.50 -15.82
CA GLY A 249 16.62 -15.07 -15.43
C GLY A 249 16.59 -13.76 -14.66
N GLY A 250 17.66 -13.45 -13.93
CA GLY A 250 17.78 -12.21 -13.15
C GLY A 250 17.14 -12.27 -11.76
N HIS A 251 16.24 -13.21 -11.49
CA HIS A 251 15.48 -13.30 -10.23
C HIS A 251 15.99 -14.39 -9.27
N ASN A 252 17.29 -14.69 -9.31
CA ASN A 252 17.86 -15.80 -8.54
C ASN A 252 18.06 -15.47 -7.06
N ASP A 253 18.07 -14.18 -6.70
CA ASP A 253 18.31 -13.67 -5.35
C ASP A 253 17.13 -12.89 -4.76
N HIS A 254 16.07 -12.68 -5.55
CA HIS A 254 14.83 -12.00 -5.17
C HIS A 254 13.65 -12.58 -5.98
N GLY A 255 12.43 -12.40 -5.48
CA GLY A 255 11.21 -12.61 -6.23
C GLY A 255 10.60 -11.28 -6.67
N HIS A 256 9.68 -11.32 -7.62
CA HIS A 256 9.02 -10.12 -8.16
C HIS A 256 7.50 -10.27 -8.11
N LEU A 257 6.83 -9.19 -7.70
CA LEU A 257 5.37 -9.09 -7.65
C LEU A 257 4.90 -7.98 -8.58
N GLY A 258 4.18 -8.37 -9.64
CA GLY A 258 3.64 -7.43 -10.61
C GLY A 258 2.13 -7.25 -10.44
N TYR A 259 1.72 -6.02 -10.17
CA TYR A 259 0.33 -5.65 -9.95
C TYR A 259 -0.44 -5.60 -11.26
N ASN A 260 -1.67 -6.13 -11.26
CA ASN A 260 -2.61 -6.04 -12.36
C ASN A 260 -3.96 -5.52 -11.86
N ARG A 261 -4.30 -4.28 -12.25
CA ARG A 261 -5.54 -3.60 -11.83
C ARG A 261 -6.81 -4.39 -12.17
N ASN A 262 -6.80 -5.19 -13.23
CA ASN A 262 -7.98 -5.97 -13.63
C ASN A 262 -8.26 -7.16 -12.70
N ASN A 263 -7.25 -7.58 -11.92
CA ASN A 263 -7.37 -8.67 -10.97
C ASN A 263 -7.59 -8.17 -9.53
N ALA A 264 -7.47 -6.88 -9.30
CA ALA A 264 -7.68 -6.28 -8.00
C ALA A 264 -9.17 -6.20 -7.66
N ARG A 265 -9.52 -6.59 -6.42
CA ARG A 265 -10.89 -6.57 -5.91
C ARG A 265 -11.19 -5.22 -5.24
N ILE A 266 -11.24 -4.17 -6.05
CA ILE A 266 -11.44 -2.79 -5.61
C ILE A 266 -12.92 -2.42 -5.67
N THR A 267 -13.46 -1.93 -4.56
CA THR A 267 -14.77 -1.27 -4.54
C THR A 267 -14.56 0.22 -4.32
N ASN A 268 -15.03 1.07 -5.23
CA ASN A 268 -15.05 2.52 -5.00
C ASN A 268 -16.35 2.88 -4.30
N ALA A 269 -16.25 3.56 -3.15
CA ALA A 269 -17.38 4.02 -2.37
C ALA A 269 -17.35 5.55 -2.24
N LYS A 270 -18.53 6.13 -1.98
CA LYS A 270 -18.69 7.50 -1.49
C LYS A 270 -19.15 7.40 -0.05
N GLY A 271 -18.53 8.13 0.87
CA GLY A 271 -18.87 8.02 2.30
C GLY A 271 -17.90 8.80 3.20
N VAL A 272 -18.15 8.72 4.50
CA VAL A 272 -17.28 9.30 5.55
C VAL A 272 -16.94 8.20 6.55
N MET A 273 -15.68 8.17 6.99
CA MET A 273 -15.20 7.23 8.00
C MET A 273 -15.72 7.58 9.40
N LEU A 274 -16.07 6.55 10.19
CA LEU A 274 -16.37 6.71 11.62
C LEU A 274 -15.28 6.05 12.48
N LEU A 275 -14.83 6.75 13.52
CA LEU A 275 -14.03 6.14 14.59
C LEU A 275 -14.93 5.18 15.38
N SER A 276 -14.59 3.89 15.42
CA SER A 276 -15.12 2.95 16.40
C SER A 276 -14.15 2.95 17.60
N GLY A 277 -14.65 2.91 18.85
CA GLY A 277 -13.79 3.10 20.03
C GLY A 277 -12.54 2.20 20.05
N ARG A 278 -11.45 2.66 20.71
CA ARG A 278 -10.11 2.03 20.80
C ARG A 278 -9.23 2.13 19.54
N GLY A 279 -9.34 3.21 18.77
CA GLY A 279 -8.45 3.48 17.62
C GLY A 279 -8.73 2.59 16.42
N THR A 280 -9.91 1.98 16.37
CA THR A 280 -10.42 1.26 15.21
C THR A 280 -11.41 2.13 14.44
N TYR A 281 -11.73 1.75 13.22
CA TYR A 281 -12.63 2.51 12.38
C TYR A 281 -13.63 1.60 11.68
N LYS A 282 -14.82 2.14 11.39
CA LYS A 282 -15.86 1.51 10.56
C LYS A 282 -16.24 2.40 9.39
N PRO A 283 -16.19 1.90 8.15
CA PRO A 283 -16.79 2.62 7.03
C PRO A 283 -18.32 2.60 7.17
N MET A 284 -18.97 3.76 6.99
CA MET A 284 -20.38 3.84 6.65
C MET A 284 -20.51 4.01 5.14
N PHE A 285 -21.12 3.02 4.50
CA PHE A 285 -21.51 3.07 3.10
C PHE A 285 -23.00 3.38 3.00
#